data_AF-A0A965IZV8-F1
#
_entry.id   AF-A0A965IZV8-F1
#
_cell.length_a   1.000
_cell.length_b   1.000
_cell.length_c   1.000
_cell.angle_alpha   90.00
_cell.angle_beta   90.00
_cell.angle_gamma   90.00
#
_symmetry.space_group_name_H-M   'P 1'
#
loop_
_entity.id
_entity.type
_entity.pdbx_description
1 polymer ?
#
loop_
_entity_poly.entity_id
_entity_poly.type
_entity_poly.pdbx_seq_one_letter_code
_entity_poly.pdbx_strand_id
1 'polypeptide(L)'
;MGKKSAHTGESPKDRSINIMDKFISKNINRDKNQPFKSGIRKDANLPIHLWPLKDQIEYWETRSDTDRFNESYPAYSYWIAEVQQQSKVHPSFFTAQALKLKTMLQEMFDACTDPKEAVRELRKHGVY
;
A
#
# COMPACT_ATOMS: atom_id res chain seq x y z
N MET A 1 -21.12 53.54 40.74
CA MET A 1 -19.79 53.59 40.08
C MET A 1 -18.92 52.45 40.60
N GLY A 2 -19.10 51.23 40.12
CA GLY A 2 -18.29 50.07 40.54
C GLY A 2 -17.05 49.93 39.66
N LYS A 3 -15.86 50.16 40.22
CA LYS A 3 -14.57 50.01 39.52
C LYS A 3 -14.29 48.52 39.32
N LYS A 4 -14.13 48.12 38.05
CA LYS A 4 -13.78 46.77 37.60
C LYS A 4 -12.37 46.44 38.10
N SER A 5 -12.22 45.40 38.92
CA SER A 5 -10.91 44.82 39.20
C SER A 5 -10.40 44.20 37.91
N ALA A 6 -9.34 44.76 37.34
CA ALA A 6 -8.62 44.11 36.26
C ALA A 6 -8.02 42.81 36.81
N HIS A 7 -8.64 41.67 36.50
CA HIS A 7 -8.02 40.37 36.67
C HIS A 7 -6.94 40.24 35.58
N THR A 8 -5.79 40.85 35.81
CA THR A 8 -4.58 40.64 34.99
C THR A 8 -3.96 39.31 35.38
N GLY A 9 -4.53 38.24 34.83
CA GLY A 9 -3.98 36.89 34.85
C GLY A 9 -4.59 36.13 33.70
N GLU A 10 -3.77 35.41 32.93
CA GLU A 10 -4.25 34.53 31.86
C GLU A 10 -5.38 33.65 32.41
N SER A 11 -6.54 33.67 31.74
CA SER A 11 -7.65 32.79 32.10
C SER A 11 -7.15 31.34 32.09
N PRO A 12 -7.63 30.48 33.00
CA PRO A 12 -7.30 29.05 32.96
C PRO A 12 -7.53 28.42 31.58
N LYS A 13 -8.51 28.95 30.83
CA LYS A 13 -8.78 28.57 29.44
C LYS A 13 -7.66 28.99 28.49
N ASP A 14 -7.21 30.24 28.57
CA ASP A 14 -6.12 30.76 27.72
C ASP A 14 -4.80 30.04 28.01
N ARG A 15 -4.53 29.75 29.29
CA ARG A 15 -3.37 28.94 29.71
C ARG A 15 -3.44 27.53 29.13
N SER A 16 -4.61 26.90 29.14
CA SER A 16 -4.78 25.55 28.59
C SER A 16 -4.57 25.51 27.07
N ILE A 17 -5.05 26.52 26.34
CA ILE A 17 -4.85 26.65 24.88
C ILE A 17 -3.37 26.83 24.56
N ASN A 18 -2.68 27.72 25.29
CA ASN A 18 -1.25 27.97 25.09
C ASN A 18 -0.39 26.71 25.40
N ILE A 19 -0.79 25.90 26.39
CA ILE A 19 -0.15 24.61 26.66
C ILE A 19 -0.37 23.64 25.48
N MET A 20 -1.60 23.54 24.96
CA MET A 20 -1.91 22.66 23.83
C MET A 20 -1.14 23.06 22.57
N ASP A 21 -1.08 24.36 22.24
CA ASP A 21 -0.34 24.86 21.08
C ASP A 21 1.17 24.60 21.21
N LYS A 22 1.72 24.73 22.42
CA LYS A 22 3.11 24.34 22.72
C LYS A 22 3.35 22.84 22.55
N PHE A 23 2.40 22.00 22.92
CA PHE A 23 2.49 20.55 22.71
C PHE A 23 2.44 20.19 21.22
N ILE A 24 1.52 20.79 20.47
CA ILE A 24 1.37 20.57 19.02
C ILE A 24 2.63 21.02 18.29
N SER A 25 3.11 22.24 18.54
CA SER A 25 4.33 22.76 17.94
C SER A 25 5.57 21.95 18.31
N LYS A 26 5.68 21.48 19.57
CA LYS A 26 6.77 20.60 20.01
C LYS A 26 6.77 19.26 19.27
N ASN A 27 5.62 18.65 19.04
CA ASN A 27 5.51 17.41 18.27
C ASN A 27 5.87 17.63 16.80
N ILE A 28 5.33 18.66 16.16
CA ILE A 28 5.64 19.01 14.77
C ILE A 28 7.14 19.28 14.58
N ASN A 29 7.76 20.01 15.51
CA ASN A 29 9.19 20.30 15.46
C ASN A 29 10.05 19.07 15.73
N ARG A 30 9.62 18.15 16.60
CA ARG A 30 10.30 16.87 16.82
C ARG A 30 10.29 16.01 15.55
N ASP A 31 9.17 15.96 14.84
CA ASP A 31 9.05 15.18 13.62
C ASP A 31 9.85 15.79 12.45
N LYS A 32 9.89 17.13 12.36
CA LYS A 32 10.74 17.85 11.39
C LYS A 32 12.24 17.69 11.65
N ASN A 33 12.65 17.65 12.91
CA ASN A 33 14.06 17.60 13.31
C ASN A 33 14.53 16.18 13.63
N GLN A 34 13.80 15.14 13.22
CA GLN A 34 14.34 13.79 13.32
C GLN A 34 15.62 13.73 12.46
N PRO A 35 16.76 13.30 13.04
CA PRO A 35 18.01 13.25 12.29
C PRO A 35 17.81 12.37 11.06
N PHE A 36 18.29 12.83 9.91
CA PHE A 36 18.37 12.01 8.70
C PHE A 36 19.24 10.79 9.05
N LYS A 37 18.60 9.63 9.24
CA LYS A 37 19.25 8.41 9.69
C LYS A 37 20.03 7.80 8.52
N SER A 38 21.16 8.40 8.18
CA SER A 38 22.06 8.00 7.09
C SER A 38 22.75 6.64 7.27
N GLY A 39 22.38 5.87 8.31
CA GLY A 39 22.95 4.57 8.64
C GLY A 39 21.94 3.44 8.82
N ILE A 40 20.70 3.57 8.35
CA ILE A 40 19.75 2.44 8.31
C ILE A 40 19.83 1.81 6.93
N ARG A 41 20.77 0.88 6.76
CA ARG A 41 20.80 0.04 5.55
C ARG A 41 19.97 -1.20 5.84
N LYS A 42 18.80 -1.32 5.20
CA LYS A 42 18.01 -2.57 5.10
C LYS A 42 17.49 -3.15 6.43
N ASP A 43 16.98 -2.31 7.34
CA ASP A 43 16.22 -2.84 8.49
C ASP A 43 14.83 -3.30 8.03
N ALA A 44 14.52 -4.59 8.23
CA ALA A 44 13.26 -5.21 7.81
C ALA A 44 12.03 -4.64 8.53
N ASN A 45 12.20 -3.99 9.68
CA ASN A 45 11.10 -3.39 10.44
C ASN A 45 10.74 -1.97 9.98
N LEU A 46 11.51 -1.40 9.05
CA LEU A 46 11.31 -0.02 8.62
C LEU A 46 10.68 0.03 7.22
N PRO A 47 9.60 0.83 7.05
CA PRO A 47 9.00 1.07 5.75
C PRO A 47 10.02 1.54 4.69
N ILE A 48 9.93 1.00 3.48
CA ILE A 48 10.86 1.25 2.36
C ILE A 48 10.99 2.74 2.02
N HIS A 49 9.92 3.53 2.15
CA HIS A 49 9.94 4.97 1.87
C HIS A 49 10.88 5.78 2.78
N LEU A 50 11.31 5.20 3.90
CA LEU A 50 12.27 5.80 4.83
C LEU A 50 13.72 5.42 4.51
N TRP A 51 13.95 4.49 3.59
CA TRP A 51 15.28 4.07 3.18
C TRP A 51 15.93 5.13 2.27
N PRO A 52 17.27 5.15 2.14
CA PRO A 52 17.93 5.97 1.13
C PRO A 52 17.42 5.64 -0.28
N LEU A 53 17.25 6.65 -1.14
CA LEU A 53 16.68 6.50 -2.49
C LEU A 53 17.39 5.42 -3.32
N LYS A 54 18.72 5.33 -3.22
CA LYS A 54 19.51 4.30 -3.90
C LYS A 54 19.07 2.89 -3.52
N ASP A 55 18.87 2.65 -2.22
CA ASP A 55 18.48 1.35 -1.68
C ASP A 55 17.01 1.04 -2.02
N GLN A 56 16.15 2.06 -2.13
CA GLN A 56 14.79 1.89 -2.62
C GLN A 56 14.81 1.40 -4.08
N ILE A 57 15.59 2.03 -4.95
CA ILE A 57 15.71 1.63 -6.36
C ILE A 57 16.25 0.21 -6.47
N GLU A 58 17.33 -0.10 -5.74
CA GLU A 58 17.92 -1.45 -5.69
C GLU A 58 16.90 -2.50 -5.24
N TYR A 59 16.08 -2.18 -4.22
CA TYR A 59 15.01 -3.06 -3.75
C TYR A 59 13.97 -3.33 -4.85
N TRP A 60 13.53 -2.31 -5.58
CA TRP A 60 12.54 -2.48 -6.65
C TRP A 60 13.12 -3.23 -7.88
N GLU A 61 14.39 -3.03 -8.18
CA GLU A 61 15.10 -3.68 -9.30
C GLU A 61 15.43 -5.15 -9.03
N THR A 62 15.79 -5.50 -7.79
CA THR A 62 16.18 -6.87 -7.41
C THR A 62 15.02 -7.79 -7.05
N ARG A 63 13.81 -7.25 -6.97
CA ARG A 63 12.61 -8.00 -6.59
C ARG A 63 12.27 -9.07 -7.64
N SER A 64 12.05 -10.31 -7.19
CA SER A 64 11.63 -11.39 -8.07
C SER A 64 10.21 -11.12 -8.60
N ASP A 65 9.90 -11.67 -9.78
CA ASP A 65 8.57 -11.54 -10.36
C ASP A 65 7.50 -12.22 -9.49
N THR A 66 7.85 -13.27 -8.73
CA THR A 66 6.97 -13.91 -7.75
C THR A 66 6.59 -12.97 -6.60
N ASP A 67 7.53 -12.16 -6.12
CA ASP A 67 7.27 -11.23 -5.01
C ASP A 67 6.41 -10.04 -5.46
N ARG A 68 6.58 -9.62 -6.71
CA ARG A 68 5.71 -8.62 -7.37
C ARG A 68 4.31 -9.16 -7.59
N PHE A 69 4.20 -10.42 -8.00
CA PHE A 69 2.93 -11.12 -8.17
C PHE A 69 2.16 -11.19 -6.84
N ASN A 70 2.81 -11.65 -5.76
CA ASN A 70 2.16 -11.81 -4.45
C ASN A 70 1.70 -10.47 -3.84
N GLU A 71 2.43 -9.38 -4.10
CA GLU A 71 2.04 -8.04 -3.65
C GLU A 71 0.86 -7.47 -4.46
N SER A 72 0.85 -7.70 -5.77
CA SER A 72 -0.20 -7.23 -6.66
C SER A 72 -1.48 -8.07 -6.52
N TYR A 73 -1.32 -9.37 -6.29
CA TYR A 73 -2.38 -10.37 -6.23
C TYR A 73 -2.33 -11.15 -4.90
N PRO A 74 -2.70 -10.50 -3.78
CA PRO A 74 -2.67 -11.14 -2.47
C PRO A 74 -3.65 -12.33 -2.34
N ALA A 75 -4.63 -12.41 -3.24
CA ALA A 75 -5.55 -13.53 -3.31
C ALA A 75 -5.94 -13.84 -4.76
N TYR A 76 -6.32 -15.11 -4.99
CA TYR A 76 -6.80 -15.61 -6.28
C TYR A 76 -7.91 -14.75 -6.88
N SER A 77 -8.79 -14.18 -6.06
CA SER A 77 -9.89 -13.33 -6.49
C SER A 77 -9.42 -12.06 -7.23
N TYR A 78 -8.33 -11.44 -6.77
CA TYR A 78 -7.76 -10.27 -7.44
C TYR A 78 -7.15 -10.65 -8.78
N TRP A 79 -6.41 -11.76 -8.81
CA TRP A 79 -5.80 -12.27 -10.03
C TRP A 79 -6.83 -12.65 -11.09
N ILE A 80 -7.85 -13.45 -10.74
CA ILE A 80 -8.85 -13.93 -11.71
C ILE A 80 -9.72 -12.78 -12.25
N ALA A 81 -9.98 -11.75 -11.44
CA ALA A 81 -10.68 -10.55 -11.89
C ALA A 81 -9.88 -9.80 -12.96
N GLU A 82 -8.56 -9.70 -12.79
CA GLU A 82 -7.70 -9.09 -13.79
C GLU A 82 -7.58 -9.96 -15.06
N VAL A 83 -7.45 -11.28 -14.92
CA VAL A 83 -7.48 -12.22 -16.05
C VAL A 83 -8.78 -12.05 -16.84
N GLN A 84 -9.92 -11.94 -16.16
CA GLN A 84 -11.21 -11.68 -16.80
C GLN A 84 -11.20 -10.35 -17.57
N GLN A 85 -10.73 -9.27 -16.94
CA GLN A 85 -10.65 -7.95 -17.57
C GLN A 85 -9.74 -7.95 -18.81
N GLN A 86 -8.60 -8.64 -18.73
CA GLN A 86 -7.65 -8.74 -19.84
C GLN A 86 -8.15 -9.68 -20.96
N SER A 87 -8.95 -10.68 -20.63
CA SER A 87 -9.54 -11.60 -21.61
C SER A 87 -10.52 -10.89 -22.56
N LYS A 88 -11.16 -9.80 -22.10
CA LYS A 88 -12.21 -9.05 -22.82
C LYS A 88 -13.46 -9.87 -23.17
N VAL A 89 -13.62 -11.05 -22.56
CA VAL A 89 -14.77 -11.93 -22.78
C VAL A 89 -15.92 -11.54 -21.86
N HIS A 90 -17.16 -11.82 -22.29
CA HIS A 90 -18.34 -11.54 -21.46
C HIS A 90 -18.24 -12.27 -20.11
N PRO A 91 -18.51 -11.60 -18.97
CA PRO A 91 -18.35 -12.18 -17.63
C PRO A 91 -19.00 -13.56 -17.46
N SER A 92 -20.22 -13.75 -17.97
CA SER A 92 -20.95 -15.02 -17.86
C SER A 92 -20.31 -16.17 -18.63
N PHE A 93 -19.69 -15.89 -19.77
CA PHE A 93 -18.98 -16.91 -20.55
C PHE A 93 -17.65 -17.25 -19.88
N PHE A 94 -16.94 -16.23 -19.40
CA PHE A 94 -15.70 -16.42 -18.66
C PHE A 94 -15.91 -17.29 -17.42
N THR A 95 -16.95 -17.04 -16.61
CA THR A 95 -17.24 -17.84 -15.42
C THR A 95 -17.59 -19.29 -15.76
N ALA A 96 -18.40 -19.53 -16.80
CA ALA A 96 -18.75 -20.87 -17.25
C ALA A 96 -17.52 -21.69 -17.67
N GLN A 97 -16.54 -21.03 -18.28
CA GLN A 97 -15.31 -21.66 -18.74
C GLN A 97 -14.25 -21.78 -17.64
N ALA A 98 -14.15 -20.79 -16.75
CA ALA A 98 -13.29 -20.83 -15.57
C ALA A 98 -13.68 -21.96 -14.61
N LEU A 99 -14.99 -22.30 -14.52
CA LEU A 99 -15.45 -23.46 -13.75
C LEU A 99 -14.92 -24.79 -14.32
N LYS A 100 -14.84 -24.92 -15.65
CA LYS A 100 -14.29 -26.13 -16.31
C LYS A 100 -12.78 -26.23 -16.18
N LEU A 101 -12.09 -25.09 -16.24
CA LEU A 101 -10.63 -24.98 -16.18
C LEU A 101 -10.11 -24.65 -14.77
N LYS A 102 -10.91 -24.90 -13.73
CA LYS A 102 -10.61 -24.47 -12.36
C LYS A 102 -9.25 -25.00 -11.86
N THR A 103 -8.95 -26.27 -12.10
CA THR A 103 -7.70 -26.90 -11.66
C THR A 103 -6.50 -26.25 -12.32
N MET A 104 -6.56 -26.05 -13.65
CA MET A 104 -5.52 -25.37 -14.42
C MET A 104 -5.32 -23.93 -13.94
N LEU A 105 -6.40 -23.16 -13.75
CA LEU A 105 -6.31 -21.79 -13.25
C LEU A 105 -5.69 -21.70 -11.86
N GLN A 106 -5.97 -22.69 -11.01
CA GLN A 106 -5.39 -22.77 -9.67
C GLN A 106 -3.89 -23.07 -9.73
N GLU A 107 -3.47 -24.02 -10.56
CA GLU A 107 -2.05 -24.32 -10.82
C GLU A 107 -1.31 -23.11 -11.39
N MET A 108 -1.94 -22.36 -12.29
CA MET A 108 -1.40 -21.13 -12.87
C MET A 108 -1.22 -20.02 -11.83
N PHE A 109 -2.13 -19.93 -10.86
CA PHE A 109 -2.00 -19.00 -9.75
C PHE A 109 -0.89 -19.41 -8.78
N ASP A 110 -0.82 -20.70 -8.44
CA ASP A 110 0.24 -21.23 -7.57
C ASP A 110 1.64 -21.08 -8.20
N ALA A 111 1.73 -21.15 -9.53
CA ALA A 111 2.94 -20.88 -10.29
C ALA A 111 3.26 -19.37 -10.47
N CYS A 112 2.45 -18.46 -9.91
CA CYS A 112 2.60 -17.01 -10.02
C CYS A 112 2.64 -16.50 -11.48
N THR A 113 1.82 -17.09 -12.36
CA THR A 113 1.79 -16.69 -13.77
C THR A 113 1.10 -15.34 -13.97
N ASP A 114 1.70 -14.49 -14.81
CA ASP A 114 1.14 -13.19 -15.13
C ASP A 114 -0.25 -13.32 -15.76
N PRO A 115 -1.20 -12.41 -15.46
CA PRO A 115 -2.54 -12.47 -16.03
C PRO A 115 -2.54 -12.46 -17.58
N LYS A 116 -1.56 -11.79 -18.20
CA LYS A 116 -1.41 -11.75 -19.66
C LYS A 116 -1.06 -13.11 -20.24
N GLU A 117 -0.20 -13.86 -19.55
CA GLU A 117 0.18 -15.22 -19.93
C GLU A 117 -0.98 -16.19 -19.68
N ALA A 118 -1.67 -16.02 -18.55
CA ALA A 118 -2.90 -16.76 -18.25
C ALA A 118 -3.98 -16.60 -19.33
N VAL A 119 -4.22 -15.38 -19.82
CA VAL A 119 -5.15 -15.16 -20.93
C VAL A 119 -4.67 -15.83 -22.23
N ARG A 120 -3.37 -15.87 -22.50
CA ARG A 120 -2.82 -16.57 -23.68
C ARG A 120 -3.06 -18.07 -23.60
N GLU A 121 -2.84 -18.67 -22.43
CA GLU A 121 -3.14 -20.09 -22.22
C GLU A 121 -4.64 -20.37 -22.34
N LEU A 122 -5.49 -19.55 -21.72
CA LEU A 122 -6.95 -19.66 -21.85
C LEU A 122 -7.43 -19.57 -23.30
N ARG A 123 -6.82 -18.71 -24.13
CA ARG A 123 -7.14 -18.64 -25.56
C ARG A 123 -6.84 -19.93 -26.30
N LYS A 124 -5.79 -20.68 -25.93
CA LYS A 124 -5.51 -22.01 -26.52
C LYS A 124 -6.62 -23.01 -26.19
N HIS A 125 -7.26 -22.86 -25.03
CA HIS A 125 -8.40 -23.67 -24.60
C HIS A 125 -9.76 -23.15 -25.10
N GLY A 126 -9.77 -22.20 -26.05
CA GLY A 126 -10.98 -21.71 -26.70
C GLY A 126 -11.73 -20.63 -25.92
N VAL A 127 -11.07 -19.93 -24.99
CA VAL A 127 -11.65 -18.78 -24.28
C VAL A 127 -11.29 -17.49 -25.03
N TYR A 128 -12.22 -16.96 -25.83
CA TYR A 128 -12.05 -15.75 -26.63
C TYR A 128 -13.28 -14.83 -26.57
#